data_AF-A0A3L7ZIV8-F1
#
_entry.id   AF-A0A3L7ZIV8-F1
#
_cell.length_a   1.000
_cell.length_b   1.000
_cell.length_c   1.000
_cell.angle_alpha   90.00
_cell.angle_beta   90.00
_cell.angle_gamma   90.00
#
_symmetry.space_group_name_H-M   'P 1'
#
loop_
_entity.id
_entity.type
_entity.pdbx_description
1 polymer ?
#
loop_
_entity_poly.entity_id
_entity_poly.type
_entity_poly.pdbx_seq_one_letter_code
_entity_poly.pdbx_strand_id
1 'polypeptide(L)' 'ARHTNATTVLLSHGVPIETVSRLLGHTNIKTTQIYAKITAQKISQDMETLSHKLEDMEKNICRAI' A
#
# COMPACT_ATOMS: atom_id res chain seq x y z
N ALA A 1 -13.25 -15.33 -5.90
CA ALA A 1 -11.80 -15.05 -6.01
C ALA A 1 -11.43 -13.82 -6.86
N ARG A 2 -12.22 -13.42 -7.88
CA ARG A 2 -11.93 -12.22 -8.71
C ARG A 2 -11.97 -10.88 -7.95
N HIS A 3 -12.83 -10.74 -6.94
CA HIS A 3 -13.04 -9.47 -6.23
C HIS A 3 -11.92 -9.10 -5.24
N THR A 4 -11.21 -10.09 -4.68
CA THR A 4 -10.11 -9.87 -3.75
C THR A 4 -8.88 -9.28 -4.45
N ASN A 5 -8.55 -9.82 -5.63
CA ASN A 5 -7.36 -9.42 -6.37
C ASN A 5 -7.47 -7.99 -6.93
N ALA A 6 -8.64 -7.61 -7.42
CA ALA A 6 -8.89 -6.23 -7.86
C ALA A 6 -8.71 -5.25 -6.69
N THR A 7 -9.24 -5.56 -5.50
CA THR A 7 -9.19 -4.69 -4.32
C THR A 7 -7.76 -4.51 -3.81
N THR A 8 -6.97 -5.58 -3.71
CA THR A 8 -5.57 -5.51 -3.27
C THR A 8 -4.70 -4.74 -4.26
N VAL A 9 -4.89 -4.95 -5.57
CA VAL A 9 -4.11 -4.25 -6.60
C VAL A 9 -4.45 -2.75 -6.63
N LEU A 10 -5.74 -2.38 -6.60
CA LEU A 10 -6.16 -0.98 -6.58
C LEU A 10 -5.67 -0.24 -5.31
N LEU A 11 -5.72 -0.89 -4.15
CA LEU A 11 -5.22 -0.30 -2.90
C LEU A 11 -3.70 -0.16 -2.87
N SER A 12 -2.96 -1.10 -3.47
CA SER A 12 -1.50 -0.99 -3.59
C SER A 12 -1.07 0.18 -4.49
N HIS A 13 -1.96 0.67 -5.37
CA HIS A 13 -1.74 1.85 -6.21
C HIS A 13 -2.28 3.15 -5.56
N GLY A 14 -2.64 3.12 -4.27
CA GLY A 14 -3.08 4.31 -3.54
C GLY A 14 -4.51 4.76 -3.86
N VAL A 15 -5.32 3.94 -4.53
CA VAL A 15 -6.72 4.28 -4.81
C VAL A 15 -7.56 4.12 -3.54
N PRO A 16 -8.34 5.14 -3.14
CA PRO A 16 -9.11 5.10 -1.89
C PRO A 16 -10.20 4.02 -1.92
N ILE A 17 -10.43 3.41 -0.75
CA ILE A 17 -11.31 2.25 -0.56
C ILE A 17 -12.76 2.53 -1.01
N GLU A 18 -13.24 3.77 -0.90
CA GLU A 18 -14.56 4.19 -1.38
C GLU A 18 -14.68 4.11 -2.90
N THR A 19 -13.62 4.50 -3.61
CA THR A 19 -13.57 4.42 -5.07
C THR A 19 -13.59 2.96 -5.50
N VAL A 20 -12.83 2.09 -4.82
CA VAL A 20 -12.82 0.65 -5.08
C VAL A 20 -14.16 0.00 -4.75
N SER A 21 -14.80 0.38 -3.64
CA SER A 21 -16.13 -0.12 -3.26
C SER A 21 -17.18 0.21 -4.32
N ARG A 22 -17.15 1.43 -4.86
CA ARG A 22 -18.05 1.86 -5.94
C ARG A 22 -17.74 1.14 -7.24
N LEU A 23 -16.46 0.92 -7.55
CA LEU A 23 -16.00 0.22 -8.76
C LEU A 23 -16.36 -1.27 -8.77
N LEU A 24 -16.50 -1.89 -7.60
CA LEU A 24 -16.91 -3.28 -7.43
C LEU A 24 -18.41 -3.46 -7.23
N GLY A 25 -19.19 -2.37 -7.21
CA GLY A 25 -20.64 -2.42 -7.00
C GLY A 25 -21.04 -2.87 -5.59
N HIS A 26 -20.12 -2.82 -4.62
CA HIS A 26 -20.41 -3.18 -3.24
C HIS A 26 -21.06 -1.99 -2.53
N THR A 27 -22.33 -2.13 -2.18
CA THR A 27 -23.08 -1.17 -1.35
C THR A 27 -22.61 -1.18 0.11
N ASN A 28 -21.92 -2.24 0.54
CA ASN A 28 -21.48 -2.42 1.92
C ASN A 28 -19.94 -2.39 2.03
N ILE A 29 -19.43 -1.32 2.64
CA ILE A 29 -17.99 -1.03 2.80
C ILE A 29 -17.33 -1.89 3.89
N LYS A 30 -18.09 -2.61 4.73
CA LYS A 30 -17.52 -3.41 5.85
C LYS A 30 -16.52 -4.46 5.40
N THR A 31 -16.77 -5.12 4.27
CA THR A 31 -15.85 -6.13 3.72
C THR A 31 -14.61 -5.49 3.10
N THR A 32 -14.71 -4.24 2.65
CA THR A 32 -13.61 -3.45 2.09
C THR A 32 -12.73 -2.83 3.19
N GLN A 33 -13.28 -2.49 4.37
CA GLN A 33 -12.54 -1.91 5.50
C GLN A 33 -11.37 -2.76 6.01
N ILE A 34 -11.48 -4.09 5.95
CA ILE A 34 -10.41 -5.02 6.36
C ILE A 34 -9.13 -4.77 5.54
N TYR A 35 -9.26 -4.41 4.27
CA TYR A 35 -8.12 -4.18 3.39
C TYR A 35 -7.45 -2.82 3.63
N ALA A 36 -8.20 -1.80 4.07
CA ALA A 36 -7.61 -0.50 4.42
C ALA A 36 -6.58 -0.61 5.56
N LYS A 37 -6.84 -1.47 6.54
CA LYS A 37 -5.91 -1.74 7.65
C LYS A 37 -4.63 -2.45 7.17
N ILE A 38 -4.76 -3.39 6.24
CA ILE A 38 -3.63 -4.11 5.64
C ILE A 38 -2.77 -3.14 4.80
N THR A 39 -3.41 -2.25 4.03
CA THR A 39 -2.70 -1.25 3.22
C THR A 39 -1.88 -0.28 4.07
N ALA A 40 -2.44 0.21 5.18
CA ALA A 40 -1.70 1.08 6.09
C ALA A 40 -0.44 0.40 6.66
N GLN A 41 -0.57 -0.87 7.06
CA GLN A 41 0.57 -1.66 7.53
C GLN A 41 1.62 -1.85 6.43
N LYS A 42 1.19 -2.14 5.21
CA LYS A 42 2.08 -2.32 4.05
C LYS A 42 2.83 -1.03 3.70
N ILE A 43 2.15 0.11 3.67
CA ILE A 43 2.78 1.42 3.41
C ILE A 43 3.84 1.71 4.47
N SER A 44 3.53 1.46 5.75
CA SER A 44 4.50 1.65 6.84
C SER A 44 5.76 0.81 6.64
N GLN A 45 5.59 -0.45 6.24
CA GLN A 45 6.69 -1.38 6.01
C GLN A 45 7.51 -1.04 4.74
N ASP A 46 6.83 -0.59 3.69
CA ASP A 46 7.46 -0.11 2.47
C ASP A 46 8.26 1.18 2.73
N MET A 47 7.77 2.07 3.61
CA MET A 47 8.47 3.29 4.01
C MET A 47 9.68 3.02 4.90
N GLU A 48 9.60 2.06 5.82
CA GLU A 48 10.76 1.60 6.61
C GLU A 48 11.84 1.03 5.70
N THR A 49 11.45 0.18 4.75
CA THR A 49 12.37 -0.39 3.75
C THR A 49 12.99 0.69 2.88
N LEU A 50 12.22 1.71 2.48
CA LEU A 50 12.72 2.84 1.70
C LEU A 50 13.70 3.69 2.52
N SER A 51 13.40 3.96 3.80
CA SER A 51 14.28 4.68 4.71
C SER A 51 15.64 4.01 4.80
N HIS A 52 15.67 2.69 5.03
CA HIS A 52 16.93 1.95 5.11
C HIS A 52 17.73 2.01 3.81
N LYS A 53 17.07 1.92 2.65
CA LYS A 53 17.77 2.07 1.35
C LYS A 53 18.34 3.46 1.15
N LEU A 54 17.63 4.50 1.59
CA LEU A 54 18.12 5.88 1.54
C LEU A 54 19.33 6.05 2.45
N GLU A 55 19.29 5.55 3.69
CA GLU A 55 20.41 5.57 4.62
C GLU A 55 21.64 4.81 4.08
N ASP A 56 21.44 3.65 3.45
CA ASP A 56 22.51 2.88 2.83
C ASP A 56 23.12 3.63 1.63
N MET A 57 22.31 4.33 0.83
CA MET A 57 22.82 5.16 -0.24
C MET A 57 23.63 6.35 0.30
N GLU A 58 23.16 7.02 1.36
CA GLU A 58 23.89 8.12 2.00
C GLU A 58 25.24 7.65 2.56
N LYS A 59 25.29 6.49 3.23
CA LYS A 59 26.54 5.90 3.72
C LYS A 59 27.51 5.54 2.59
N ASN A 60 26.99 5.06 1.47
CA ASN A 60 27.83 4.76 0.30
C ASN A 60 28.43 6.02 -0.32
N ILE A 61 27.70 7.13 -0.37
CA ILE A 61 28.21 8.42 -0.84
C ILE A 61 29.31 8.94 0.10
N CYS A 62 29.07 8.91 1.42
CA CYS A 62 30.08 9.32 2.41
C CYS A 62 31.34 8.45 2.42
N ARG A 63 31.29 7.22 1.91
CA ARG A 63 32.44 6.32 1.81
C ARG A 63 33.21 6.45 0.49
N ALA A 64 32.61 7.10 -0.50
CA ALA A 64 33.20 7.31 -1.82
C ALA A 64 33.96 8.64 -1.96
N ILE A 65 33.86 9.52 -0.95
CA ILE A 65 34.61 10.77 -0.81
C ILE A 65 35.77 10.53 0.16
#